data_AF-A0A132C8S1-F1
#
_entry.id   AF-A0A132C8S1-F1
#
_cell.length_a   1.000
_cell.length_b   1.000
_cell.length_c   1.000
_cell.angle_alpha   90.00
_cell.angle_beta   90.00
_cell.angle_gamma   90.00
#
_symmetry.space_group_name_H-M   'P 1'
#
loop_
_entity.id
_entity.type
_entity.pdbx_description
1 polymer ?
#
loop_
_entity_poly.entity_id
_entity_poly.type
_entity_poly.pdbx_seq_one_letter_code
_entity_poly.pdbx_strand_id
1 'polypeptide(L)'
;MKRHATYKHPTSYNEIVAHANAVHARRLAQLKKAEKHIRAIECDLTLVAEGGIYIALDEYSMRLEDCRSPHEYGLNVRAKWALRIGTGIFSETADRAVRAFLALGWIVERIDATPHRAKLLLRRPKTQSRLLLDCTVELAQSLQPHEAE
;
A
#
# COMPACT_ATOMS: atom_id res chain seq x y z
N MET A 1 -24.21 -23.26 -2.34
CA MET A 1 -24.03 -21.88 -2.86
C MET A 1 -24.28 -20.89 -1.73
N LYS A 2 -23.28 -20.09 -1.32
CA LYS A 2 -23.50 -18.98 -0.37
C LYS A 2 -24.18 -17.84 -1.13
N ARG A 3 -25.39 -17.43 -0.71
CA ARG A 3 -26.05 -16.23 -1.25
C ARG A 3 -25.12 -15.05 -0.99
N HIS A 4 -24.71 -14.36 -2.06
CA HIS A 4 -24.05 -13.07 -1.92
C HIS A 4 -25.06 -12.12 -1.26
N ALA A 5 -24.77 -11.68 -0.04
CA ALA A 5 -25.58 -10.66 0.61
C ALA A 5 -25.52 -9.40 -0.25
N THR A 6 -26.66 -9.02 -0.84
CA THR A 6 -26.78 -7.75 -1.56
C THR A 6 -26.51 -6.63 -0.55
N TYR A 7 -25.59 -5.74 -0.89
CA TYR A 7 -25.27 -4.60 -0.05
C TYR A 7 -26.53 -3.76 0.20
N LYS A 8 -26.93 -3.64 1.48
CA LYS A 8 -28.01 -2.75 1.91
C LYS A 8 -27.37 -1.47 2.44
N HIS A 9 -27.71 -0.33 1.85
CA HIS A 9 -27.28 0.95 2.38
C HIS A 9 -27.92 1.18 3.76
N PRO A 10 -27.17 1.56 4.80
CA PRO A 10 -27.76 1.94 6.09
C PRO A 10 -28.71 3.13 5.93
N THR A 11 -29.94 3.04 6.45
CA THR A 11 -30.92 4.14 6.37
C THR A 11 -31.42 4.63 7.72
N SER A 12 -31.12 3.92 8.81
CA SER A 12 -31.39 4.36 10.18
C SER A 12 -30.11 4.64 10.97
N TYR A 13 -30.22 5.45 12.03
CA TYR A 13 -29.09 5.72 12.94
C TYR A 13 -28.43 4.43 13.45
N ASN A 14 -29.22 3.46 13.89
CA ASN A 14 -28.71 2.18 14.41
C ASN A 14 -27.95 1.39 13.33
N GLU A 15 -28.44 1.39 12.08
CA GLU A 15 -27.73 0.74 10.97
C GLU A 15 -26.42 1.48 10.62
N ILE A 16 -26.42 2.82 10.68
CA ILE A 16 -25.22 3.63 10.44
C ILE A 16 -24.16 3.34 11.51
N VAL A 17 -24.55 3.33 12.78
CA VAL A 17 -23.65 3.00 13.90
C VAL A 17 -23.12 1.57 13.78
N ALA A 18 -23.99 0.60 13.45
CA ALA A 18 -23.57 -0.80 13.25
C ALA A 18 -22.56 -0.92 12.09
N HIS A 19 -22.77 -0.20 10.99
CA HIS A 19 -21.84 -0.15 9.88
C HIS A 19 -20.49 0.44 10.30
N ALA A 20 -20.47 1.58 11.00
CA ALA A 20 -19.25 2.21 11.48
C ALA A 20 -18.44 1.29 12.41
N ASN A 21 -19.11 0.60 13.33
CA ASN A 21 -18.48 -0.39 14.21
C ASN A 21 -17.87 -1.56 13.43
N ALA A 22 -18.57 -2.05 12.39
CA ALA A 22 -18.05 -3.12 11.54
C ALA A 22 -16.81 -2.68 10.74
N VAL A 23 -16.79 -1.43 10.24
CA VAL A 23 -15.62 -0.84 9.57
C VAL A 23 -14.45 -0.73 10.54
N HIS A 24 -14.68 -0.23 11.75
CA HIS A 24 -13.65 -0.12 12.79
C HIS A 24 -13.06 -1.48 13.17
N ALA A 25 -13.92 -2.49 13.42
CA ALA A 25 -13.48 -3.84 13.74
C ALA A 25 -12.65 -4.46 12.60
N ARG A 26 -13.07 -4.27 11.35
CA ARG A 26 -12.30 -4.72 10.17
C ARG A 26 -10.95 -4.03 10.11
N ARG A 27 -10.89 -2.72 10.39
CA ARG A 27 -9.65 -1.95 10.39
C ARG A 27 -8.67 -2.46 11.43
N LEU A 28 -9.11 -2.69 12.66
CA LEU A 28 -8.27 -3.27 13.72
C LEU A 28 -7.74 -4.66 13.32
N ALA A 29 -8.58 -5.50 12.72
CA ALA A 29 -8.16 -6.81 12.24
C ALA A 29 -7.09 -6.72 11.13
N GLN A 30 -7.21 -5.75 10.21
CA GLN A 30 -6.21 -5.50 9.17
C GLN A 30 -4.87 -5.04 9.77
N LEU A 31 -4.88 -4.11 10.73
CA LEU A 31 -3.67 -3.64 11.41
C LEU A 31 -2.99 -4.78 12.16
N LYS A 32 -3.75 -5.60 12.89
CA LYS A 32 -3.24 -6.78 13.58
C LYS A 32 -2.61 -7.78 12.61
N LYS A 33 -3.22 -7.99 11.44
CA LYS A 33 -2.66 -8.85 10.39
C LYS A 33 -1.35 -8.27 9.81
N ALA A 34 -1.25 -6.95 9.71
CA ALA A 34 -0.10 -6.25 9.17
C ALA A 34 1.01 -5.98 10.21
N GLU A 35 0.77 -6.19 11.50
CA GLU A 35 1.63 -5.78 12.61
C GLU A 35 3.11 -6.11 12.40
N LYS A 36 3.42 -7.36 12.04
CA LYS A 36 4.80 -7.78 11.79
C LYS A 36 5.50 -6.94 10.71
N HIS A 37 4.78 -6.58 9.65
CA HIS A 37 5.34 -5.80 8.54
C HIS A 37 5.48 -4.33 8.91
N ILE A 38 4.52 -3.79 9.69
CA ILE A 38 4.58 -2.41 10.20
C ILE A 38 5.78 -2.25 11.14
N ARG A 39 5.92 -3.15 12.12
CA ARG A 39 7.07 -3.15 13.05
C ARG A 39 8.41 -3.30 12.33
N ALA A 40 8.45 -4.11 11.27
CA ALA A 40 9.69 -4.32 10.50
C ALA A 40 10.21 -3.05 9.80
N ILE A 41 9.38 -2.01 9.62
CA ILE A 41 9.75 -0.76 8.97
C ILE A 41 9.63 0.46 9.89
N GLU A 42 9.39 0.25 11.19
CA GLU A 42 9.09 1.33 12.15
C GLU A 42 10.17 2.42 12.21
N CYS A 43 11.44 2.01 12.13
CA CYS A 43 12.57 2.93 12.03
C CYS A 43 12.49 3.78 10.75
N ASP A 44 12.24 3.15 9.58
CA ASP A 44 12.11 3.87 8.31
C ASP A 44 10.92 4.85 8.36
N LEU A 45 9.79 4.45 8.96
CA LEU A 45 8.62 5.33 9.14
C LEU A 45 8.94 6.57 9.97
N THR A 46 9.74 6.40 11.02
CA THR A 46 10.19 7.51 11.89
C THR A 46 11.08 8.47 11.11
N LEU A 47 12.06 7.97 10.36
CA LEU A 47 12.95 8.79 9.53
C LEU A 47 12.20 9.55 8.43
N VAL A 48 11.19 8.90 7.81
CA VAL A 48 10.32 9.56 6.82
C VAL A 48 9.53 10.70 7.47
N ALA A 49 9.02 10.49 8.69
CA ALA A 49 8.28 11.51 9.45
C ALA A 49 9.17 12.70 9.88
N GLU A 50 10.42 12.43 10.29
CA GLU A 50 11.42 13.46 10.58
C GLU A 50 11.73 14.33 9.35
N GLY A 51 11.63 13.75 8.15
CA GLY A 51 11.68 14.47 6.87
C GLY A 51 10.40 15.26 6.51
N GLY A 52 9.43 15.35 7.42
CA GLY A 52 8.17 16.06 7.24
C GLY A 52 7.18 15.36 6.32
N ILE A 53 7.32 14.05 6.11
CA ILE A 53 6.42 13.25 5.28
C ILE A 53 5.57 12.37 6.19
N TYR A 54 4.27 12.66 6.25
CA TYR A 54 3.33 11.91 7.08
C TYR A 54 2.58 10.88 6.24
N ILE A 55 2.50 9.66 6.77
CA ILE A 55 1.79 8.54 6.15
C ILE A 55 0.34 8.54 6.63
N ALA A 56 -0.60 8.32 5.71
CA ALA A 56 -2.01 8.19 6.01
C ALA A 56 -2.27 6.97 6.90
N LEU A 57 -3.21 7.10 7.84
CA LEU A 57 -3.59 6.04 8.77
C LEU A 57 -5.00 5.47 8.51
N ASP A 58 -5.64 5.91 7.42
CA ASP A 58 -6.97 5.48 6.99
C ASP A 58 -7.02 4.01 6.52
N GLU A 59 -8.21 3.57 6.10
CA GLU A 59 -8.49 2.19 5.68
C GLU A 59 -7.74 1.72 4.41
N TYR A 60 -7.12 2.64 3.67
CA TYR A 60 -6.35 2.37 2.46
C TYR A 60 -4.84 2.28 2.69
N SER A 61 -4.38 2.53 3.91
CA SER A 61 -2.97 2.49 4.31
C SER A 61 -2.71 1.48 5.42
N MET A 62 -1.45 1.14 5.69
CA MET A 62 -1.00 0.19 6.73
C MET A 62 -1.72 -1.17 6.68
N ARG A 63 -1.98 -1.67 5.47
CA ARG A 63 -2.63 -2.97 5.26
C ARG A 63 -1.80 -3.84 4.32
N LEU A 64 -1.92 -5.16 4.46
CA LEU A 64 -1.27 -6.09 3.54
C LEU A 64 -2.09 -6.21 2.25
N GLU A 65 -1.42 -5.98 1.12
CA GLU A 65 -1.96 -6.23 -0.22
C GLU A 65 -1.15 -7.34 -0.89
N ASP A 66 -1.86 -8.19 -1.63
CA ASP A 66 -1.22 -9.19 -2.48
C ASP A 66 -0.62 -8.48 -3.69
N CYS A 67 0.69 -8.59 -3.84
CA CYS A 67 1.46 -7.90 -4.87
C CYS A 67 1.99 -8.86 -5.94
N ARG A 68 1.38 -10.05 -6.10
CA ARG A 68 1.63 -10.90 -7.28
C ARG A 68 1.41 -10.12 -8.58
N SER A 69 2.22 -10.42 -9.60
CA SER A 69 2.01 -9.79 -10.91
C SER A 69 0.73 -10.33 -11.54
N PRO A 70 0.07 -9.57 -12.44
CA PRO A 70 -1.11 -10.04 -13.17
C PRO A 70 -0.92 -11.43 -13.80
N HIS A 71 0.28 -11.74 -14.30
CA HIS A 71 0.64 -13.02 -14.90
C HIS A 71 0.79 -14.18 -13.91
N GLU A 72 0.94 -13.89 -12.61
CA GLU A 72 1.01 -14.89 -11.54
C GLU A 72 -0.39 -15.25 -10.99
N TYR A 73 -1.45 -14.52 -11.38
CA TYR A 73 -2.82 -14.86 -10.98
C TYR A 73 -3.31 -16.07 -11.77
N GLY A 74 -3.69 -17.15 -11.07
CA GLY A 74 -4.21 -18.38 -11.67
C GLY A 74 -3.17 -19.49 -11.83
N LEU A 75 -1.88 -19.14 -11.77
CA LEU A 75 -0.82 -20.10 -11.49
C LEU A 75 -0.85 -20.33 -9.96
N ASN A 76 -0.76 -21.57 -9.47
CA ASN A 76 -0.76 -21.93 -8.04
C ASN A 76 0.52 -21.44 -7.31
N VAL A 77 0.92 -20.20 -7.53
CA VAL A 77 2.11 -19.53 -7.01
C VAL A 77 1.79 -18.94 -5.65
N ARG A 78 2.74 -19.08 -4.72
CA ARG A 78 2.65 -18.54 -3.37
C ARG A 78 2.36 -17.04 -3.38
N ALA A 79 1.40 -16.62 -2.56
CA ALA A 79 1.08 -15.20 -2.37
C ALA A 79 2.31 -14.39 -1.94
N LYS A 80 2.46 -13.20 -2.53
CA LYS A 80 3.48 -12.22 -2.17
C LYS A 80 2.77 -11.05 -1.50
N TRP A 81 3.19 -10.67 -0.31
CA TRP A 81 2.53 -9.61 0.46
C TRP A 81 3.42 -8.36 0.49
N ALA A 82 2.80 -7.21 0.27
CA ALA A 82 3.41 -5.90 0.48
C ALA A 82 2.59 -5.11 1.48
N LEU A 83 3.25 -4.27 2.28
CA LEU A 83 2.58 -3.29 3.11
C LEU A 83 2.21 -2.09 2.25
N ARG A 84 0.91 -1.82 2.12
CA ARG A 84 0.39 -0.64 1.44
C ARG A 84 0.63 0.59 2.31
N ILE A 85 1.31 1.59 1.76
CA ILE A 85 1.52 2.89 2.40
C ILE A 85 0.78 3.94 1.58
N GLY A 86 -0.22 4.57 2.20
CA GLY A 86 -0.90 5.75 1.67
C GLY A 86 -0.27 7.02 2.23
N THR A 87 -0.23 8.10 1.45
CA THR A 87 0.44 9.36 1.80
C THR A 87 -0.50 10.55 1.72
N GLY A 88 -1.82 10.28 1.72
CA GLY A 88 -2.88 11.27 1.56
C GLY A 88 -3.41 11.33 0.12
N ILE A 89 -4.16 12.39 -0.16
CA ILE A 89 -4.93 12.56 -1.40
C ILE A 89 -4.09 13.23 -2.51
N PHE A 90 -3.06 13.99 -2.12
CA PHE A 90 -2.21 14.75 -3.04
C PHE A 90 -1.06 13.91 -3.58
N SER A 91 -0.87 13.94 -4.89
CA SER A 91 0.17 13.19 -5.61
C SER A 91 1.59 13.62 -5.22
N GLU A 92 1.81 14.90 -4.93
CA GLU A 92 3.12 15.41 -4.49
C GLU A 92 3.61 14.72 -3.21
N THR A 93 2.71 14.50 -2.25
CA THR A 93 3.04 13.79 -1.00
C THR A 93 3.40 12.33 -1.26
N ALA A 94 2.78 11.71 -2.27
CA ALA A 94 3.08 10.34 -2.69
C ALA A 94 4.49 10.23 -3.30
N ASP A 95 4.84 11.13 -4.21
CA ASP A 95 6.17 11.16 -4.83
C ASP A 95 7.27 11.44 -3.81
N ARG A 96 7.03 12.38 -2.87
CA ARG A 96 7.96 12.67 -1.78
C ARG A 96 8.20 11.44 -0.91
N ALA A 97 7.16 10.70 -0.55
CA ALA A 97 7.30 9.48 0.22
C ALA A 97 8.09 8.40 -0.52
N VAL A 98 7.82 8.20 -1.81
CA VAL A 98 8.59 7.27 -2.64
C VAL A 98 10.08 7.64 -2.62
N ARG A 99 10.41 8.90 -2.90
CA ARG A 99 11.80 9.38 -2.87
C ARG A 99 12.45 9.19 -1.50
N ALA A 100 11.71 9.41 -0.42
CA ALA A 100 12.21 9.20 0.94
C ALA A 100 12.54 7.73 1.21
N PHE A 101 11.67 6.79 0.85
CA PHE A 101 11.97 5.36 0.99
C PHE A 101 13.14 4.92 0.12
N LEU A 102 13.24 5.42 -1.13
CA LEU A 102 14.39 5.14 -1.98
C LEU A 102 15.71 5.63 -1.35
N ALA A 103 15.71 6.83 -0.74
CA ALA A 103 16.86 7.37 -0.02
C ALA A 103 17.26 6.53 1.21
N LEU A 104 16.30 5.82 1.82
CA LEU A 104 16.54 4.85 2.90
C LEU A 104 17.04 3.47 2.40
N GLY A 105 17.32 3.34 1.10
CA GLY A 105 17.89 2.13 0.51
C GLY A 105 16.85 1.08 0.11
N TRP A 106 15.57 1.45 0.00
CA TRP A 106 14.59 0.62 -0.69
C TRP A 106 14.86 0.64 -2.19
N ILE A 107 14.60 -0.48 -2.87
CA ILE A 107 14.81 -0.61 -4.31
C ILE A 107 13.48 -0.86 -5.01
N VAL A 108 13.34 -0.36 -6.24
CA VAL A 108 12.18 -0.64 -7.09
C VAL A 108 12.22 -2.11 -7.52
N GLU A 109 11.19 -2.87 -7.14
CA GLU A 109 11.01 -4.27 -7.59
C GLU A 109 10.07 -4.35 -8.79
N ARG A 110 9.01 -3.52 -8.81
CA ARG A 110 8.06 -3.46 -9.93
C ARG A 110 7.35 -2.11 -10.01
N ILE A 111 7.00 -1.71 -11.23
CA ILE A 111 6.18 -0.54 -11.52
C ILE A 111 4.91 -1.02 -12.23
N ASP A 112 3.75 -0.75 -11.62
CA ASP A 112 2.45 -1.02 -12.20
C ASP A 112 1.80 0.32 -12.59
N ALA A 113 1.99 0.74 -13.84
CA ALA A 113 1.48 2.01 -14.35
C ALA A 113 0.01 1.89 -14.81
N THR A 114 -0.81 2.87 -14.45
CA THR A 114 -2.15 3.09 -14.99
C THR A 114 -2.21 4.51 -15.60
N PRO A 115 -3.19 4.84 -16.47
CA PRO A 115 -3.21 6.11 -17.20
C PRO A 115 -3.13 7.39 -16.35
N HIS A 116 -3.52 7.32 -15.06
CA HIS A 116 -3.60 8.49 -14.19
C HIS A 116 -2.75 8.39 -12.91
N ARG A 117 -2.22 7.21 -12.59
CA ARG A 117 -1.41 6.95 -11.39
C ARG A 117 -0.54 5.73 -11.63
N ALA A 118 0.59 5.65 -10.95
CA ALA A 118 1.40 4.44 -10.91
C ALA A 118 1.50 3.89 -9.49
N LYS A 119 1.58 2.57 -9.38
CA LYS A 119 1.92 1.88 -8.14
C LYS A 119 3.35 1.37 -8.22
N LEU A 120 4.13 1.66 -7.19
CA LEU A 120 5.49 1.18 -7.04
C LEU A 120 5.53 0.12 -5.96
N LEU A 121 6.00 -1.07 -6.36
CA LEU A 121 6.40 -2.11 -5.43
C LEU A 121 7.87 -1.91 -5.10
N LEU A 122 8.16 -1.49 -3.87
CA LEU A 122 9.52 -1.38 -3.35
C LEU A 122 9.87 -2.63 -2.52
N ARG A 123 11.14 -3.00 -2.54
CA ARG A 123 11.70 -4.08 -1.73
C ARG A 123 12.87 -3.58 -0.91
N ARG A 124 12.97 -4.04 0.34
CA ARG A 124 14.18 -3.81 1.14
C ARG A 124 15.22 -4.88 0.80
N PRO A 125 16.45 -4.53 0.38
CA PRO A 125 17.49 -5.50 0.05
C PRO A 125 17.72 -6.50 1.18
N LYS A 126 18.04 -7.75 0.82
CA LYS A 126 18.31 -8.87 1.75
C LYS A 126 17.16 -9.24 2.70
N THR A 127 15.96 -8.69 2.49
CA THR A 127 14.77 -9.05 3.26
C THR A 127 13.61 -9.46 2.34
N GLN A 128 12.53 -9.95 2.93
CA GLN A 128 11.26 -10.18 2.23
C GLN A 128 10.29 -8.99 2.33
N SER A 129 10.70 -7.91 3.03
CA SER A 129 9.87 -6.73 3.24
C SER A 129 9.63 -6.00 1.93
N ARG A 130 8.36 -5.67 1.69
CA ARG A 130 7.89 -4.96 0.50
C ARG A 130 6.93 -3.87 0.88
N LEU A 131 7.00 -2.75 0.17
CA LEU A 131 6.07 -1.62 0.27
C LEU A 131 5.36 -1.43 -1.05
N LEU A 132 4.08 -1.08 -0.98
CA LEU A 132 3.32 -0.65 -2.14
C LEU A 132 2.94 0.82 -1.95
N LEU A 133 3.45 1.70 -2.79
CA LEU A 133 3.17 3.14 -2.76
C LEU A 133 2.52 3.58 -4.05
N ASP A 134 1.70 4.64 -3.98
CA ASP A 134 1.29 5.37 -5.18
C ASP A 134 2.36 6.41 -5.54
N CYS A 135 2.41 6.77 -6.81
CA CYS A 135 3.15 7.90 -7.33
C CYS A 135 2.51 8.42 -8.62
N THR A 136 3.03 9.55 -9.07
CA THR A 136 2.76 10.08 -10.41
C THR A 136 3.35 9.16 -11.49
N VAL A 137 2.79 9.25 -12.69
CA VAL A 137 3.28 8.49 -13.85
C VAL A 137 4.67 8.99 -14.25
N GLU A 138 4.91 10.29 -14.11
CA GLU A 138 6.18 10.96 -14.39
C GLU A 138 7.30 10.44 -13.48
N LEU A 139 7.04 10.32 -12.17
CA LEU A 139 8.02 9.72 -11.26
C LEU A 139 8.28 8.26 -11.64
N ALA A 140 7.22 7.48 -11.89
CA ALA A 140 7.36 6.08 -12.26
C ALA A 140 8.20 5.88 -13.54
N GLN A 141 8.00 6.72 -14.57
CA GLN A 141 8.80 6.70 -15.79
C GLN A 141 10.27 7.01 -15.53
N SER A 142 10.57 8.02 -14.68
CA SER A 142 11.95 8.36 -14.33
C SER A 142 12.69 7.27 -13.54
N LEU A 143 11.96 6.33 -12.96
CA LEU A 143 12.49 5.21 -12.18
C LEU A 143 12.58 3.91 -12.98
N GLN A 144 12.08 3.87 -14.21
CA GLN A 144 12.33 2.74 -15.09
C GLN A 144 13.83 2.68 -15.41
N PRO A 145 14.46 1.50 -15.36
CA PRO A 145 15.81 1.37 -15.86
C PRO A 145 15.80 1.81 -17.33
N HIS A 146 16.53 2.88 -17.65
CA HIS A 146 16.87 3.15 -19.04
C HIS A 146 17.66 1.92 -19.51
N GLU A 147 17.12 1.18 -20.47
CA GLU A 147 17.91 0.24 -21.24
C GLU A 147 19.07 1.06 -21.83
N ALA A 148 20.28 0.83 -21.30
CA ALA A 148 21.48 1.24 -22.01
C ALA A 148 21.51 0.39 -23.28
N GLU A 149 21.44 1.07 -24.44
CA GLU A 149 21.60 0.48 -25.76
C GLU A 149 22.83 -0.44 -25.86
#